data_AF-A0A836TBK0-F1
#
_entry.id   AF-A0A836TBK0-F1
#
_cell.length_a   1.000
_cell.length_b   1.000
_cell.length_c   1.000
_cell.angle_alpha   90.00
_cell.angle_beta   90.00
_cell.angle_gamma   90.00
#
_symmetry.space_group_name_H-M   'P 1'
#
loop_
_entity.id
_entity.type
_entity.pdbx_description
1 polymer ?
#
loop_
_entity_poly.entity_id
_entity_poly.type
_entity_poly.pdbx_seq_one_letter_code
_entity_poly.pdbx_strand_id
1 'polypeptide(L)'
;MVATVDMGVVNPGPDPDVADLMAVVGAPVAAVKRWKTGDIGNPHVVCEVDNPDDIDLAVAGPAVEAHFSEGANVHFVAVSGLNELTVRVWERGAGITNACGTGATVSASLFRDWGLVDSKVVVRMPGGDALVDLAGPITLTGPATHVADLDMPYV
;
A
#
# COMPACT_ATOMS: atom_id res chain seq x y z
N MET A 1 -6.59 -21.65 3.62
CA MET A 1 -5.27 -22.15 3.13
C MET A 1 -4.28 -20.99 3.14
N VAL A 2 -2.97 -21.25 3.09
CA VAL A 2 -1.96 -20.19 2.93
C VAL A 2 -1.48 -20.22 1.48
N ALA A 3 -1.35 -19.05 0.87
CA ALA A 3 -0.81 -18.90 -0.47
C ALA A 3 0.44 -18.02 -0.42
N THR A 4 1.39 -18.31 -1.31
CA THR A 4 2.58 -17.49 -1.54
C THR A 4 2.60 -17.11 -3.01
N VAL A 5 2.78 -15.82 -3.27
CA VAL A 5 2.81 -15.24 -4.63
C VAL A 5 4.15 -14.55 -4.84
N ASP A 6 4.76 -14.78 -6.00
CA ASP A 6 5.87 -13.97 -6.49
C ASP A 6 5.30 -12.64 -6.97
N MET A 7 5.73 -11.56 -6.33
CA MET A 7 5.24 -10.21 -6.58
C MET A 7 6.07 -9.50 -7.65
N GLY A 8 7.20 -10.06 -8.08
CA GLY A 8 8.10 -9.44 -9.04
C GLY A 8 8.97 -8.36 -8.41
N VAL A 9 9.07 -7.20 -9.06
CA VAL A 9 10.00 -6.11 -8.71
C VAL A 9 9.23 -4.82 -8.50
N VAL A 10 9.51 -4.13 -7.40
CA VAL A 10 9.03 -2.77 -7.15
C VAL A 10 9.91 -1.79 -7.93
N ASN A 11 9.32 -1.13 -8.91
CA ASN A 11 9.93 -0.07 -9.71
C ASN A 11 9.59 1.31 -9.14
N PRO A 12 10.32 2.37 -9.54
CA PRO A 12 9.88 3.74 -9.28
C PRO A 12 8.44 3.97 -9.78
N GLY A 13 7.60 4.56 -8.92
CA GLY A 13 6.21 4.87 -9.27
C GLY A 13 6.06 6.16 -10.07
N PRO A 14 4.81 6.54 -10.41
CA PRO A 14 4.55 7.79 -11.12
C PRO A 14 4.90 9.01 -10.26
N ASP A 15 5.24 10.11 -10.91
CA ASP A 15 5.35 11.41 -10.28
C ASP A 15 3.95 12.06 -10.20
N PRO A 16 3.63 12.79 -9.11
CA PRO A 16 2.43 13.62 -9.07
C PRO A 16 2.53 14.78 -10.06
N ASP A 17 1.38 15.36 -10.41
CA ASP A 17 1.28 16.55 -11.28
C ASP A 17 1.70 17.87 -10.60
N VAL A 18 2.09 17.80 -9.32
CA VAL A 18 2.52 18.92 -8.48
C VAL A 18 3.89 18.67 -7.85
N ALA A 19 4.67 19.74 -7.67
CA ALA A 19 6.04 19.63 -7.13
C ALA A 19 6.09 19.25 -5.63
N ASP A 20 5.11 19.72 -4.84
CA ASP A 20 5.01 19.42 -3.41
C ASP A 20 3.60 18.93 -3.08
N LEU A 21 3.41 17.61 -3.24
CA LEU A 21 2.13 16.95 -3.05
C LEU A 21 1.57 17.16 -1.64
N MET A 22 2.39 17.06 -0.60
CA MET A 22 1.91 17.17 0.78
C MET A 22 1.53 18.61 1.12
N ALA A 23 2.24 19.61 0.60
CA ALA A 23 1.86 21.01 0.77
C ALA A 23 0.58 21.38 0.02
N VAL A 24 0.39 20.83 -1.19
CA VAL A 24 -0.82 21.09 -2.00
C VAL A 24 -2.05 20.43 -1.39
N VAL A 25 -1.95 19.18 -0.94
CA VAL A 25 -3.08 18.48 -0.29
C VAL A 25 -3.37 19.08 1.08
N GLY A 26 -2.33 19.41 1.85
CA GLY A 26 -2.44 20.18 3.09
C GLY A 26 -3.00 19.37 4.27
N ALA A 27 -4.05 19.90 4.91
CA ALA A 27 -4.57 19.40 6.19
C ALA A 27 -4.87 17.88 6.24
N PRO A 28 -5.45 17.24 5.19
CA PRO A 28 -5.73 15.80 5.21
C PRO A 28 -4.49 14.90 5.34
N VAL A 29 -3.31 15.40 4.97
CA VAL A 29 -2.05 14.67 5.01
C VAL A 29 -1.02 15.34 5.92
N ALA A 30 -1.45 16.21 6.83
CA ALA A 30 -0.57 16.93 7.73
C ALA A 30 0.26 16.02 8.66
N ALA A 31 -0.19 14.79 8.88
CA ALA A 31 0.52 13.77 9.67
C ALA A 31 1.59 13.00 8.87
N VAL A 32 1.70 13.21 7.55
CA VAL A 32 2.68 12.51 6.71
C VAL A 32 4.08 13.04 6.97
N LYS A 33 4.97 12.15 7.41
CA LYS A 33 6.38 12.47 7.72
C LYS A 33 7.26 12.44 6.47
N ARG A 34 7.02 11.44 5.62
CA ARG A 34 7.66 11.26 4.32
C ARG A 34 6.78 10.41 3.43
N TRP A 35 7.02 10.46 2.14
CA TRP A 35 6.29 9.65 1.18
C TRP A 35 7.17 9.36 -0.03
N LYS A 36 6.82 8.30 -0.77
CA LYS A 36 7.43 7.95 -2.06
C LYS A 36 6.44 7.11 -2.86
N THR A 37 6.63 7.07 -4.17
CA THR A 37 5.83 6.24 -5.06
C THR A 37 6.57 4.96 -5.46
N GLY A 38 5.80 3.91 -5.74
CA GLY A 38 6.31 2.65 -6.26
C GLY A 38 5.29 2.04 -7.23
N ASP A 39 5.77 1.18 -8.12
CA ASP A 39 4.93 0.49 -9.10
C ASP A 39 5.35 -0.98 -9.21
N ILE A 40 4.36 -1.87 -9.21
CA ILE A 40 4.56 -3.32 -9.35
C ILE A 40 3.62 -3.93 -10.42
N GLY A 41 3.32 -3.14 -11.45
CA GLY A 41 2.28 -3.41 -12.45
C GLY A 41 1.03 -2.55 -12.26
N ASN A 42 0.91 -1.89 -11.10
CA ASN A 42 -0.04 -0.84 -10.80
C ASN A 42 0.62 0.22 -9.87
N PRO A 43 0.18 1.49 -9.93
CA PRO A 43 0.82 2.59 -9.22
C PRO A 43 0.41 2.67 -7.74
N HIS A 44 1.38 3.01 -6.89
CA HIS A 44 1.22 3.18 -5.44
C HIS A 44 1.90 4.45 -4.92
N VAL A 45 1.25 5.11 -3.96
CA VAL A 45 1.81 6.19 -3.13
C VAL A 45 1.82 5.69 -1.70
N VAL A 46 3.00 5.67 -1.07
CA VAL A 46 3.17 5.23 0.32
C VAL A 46 3.56 6.42 1.18
N CYS A 47 2.77 6.68 2.21
CA CYS A 47 2.91 7.79 3.13
C CYS A 47 3.21 7.24 4.54
N GLU A 48 4.37 7.58 5.10
CA GLU A 48 4.69 7.27 6.50
C GLU A 48 3.94 8.22 7.43
N VAL A 49 3.21 7.67 8.40
CA VAL A 49 2.50 8.38 9.46
C VAL A 49 2.80 7.76 10.82
N ASP A 50 2.43 8.41 11.92
CA ASP A 50 2.52 7.83 13.26
C ASP A 50 1.48 6.72 13.49
N ASN A 51 0.24 6.96 13.07
CA ASN A 51 -0.87 6.04 13.20
C ASN A 51 -1.81 6.16 12.00
N PRO A 52 -1.94 5.11 11.15
CA PRO A 52 -2.82 5.13 9.99
C PRO A 52 -4.30 5.22 10.35
N ASP A 53 -4.67 4.82 11.57
CA ASP A 53 -6.07 4.84 12.02
C ASP A 53 -6.56 6.26 12.35
N ASP A 54 -5.66 7.22 12.52
CA ASP A 54 -5.98 8.63 12.76
C ASP A 54 -6.21 9.41 11.45
N ILE A 55 -6.01 8.75 10.30
CA ILE A 55 -6.20 9.36 8.97
C ILE A 55 -7.64 9.13 8.49
N ASP A 56 -8.33 10.22 8.15
CA ASP A 56 -9.60 10.12 7.42
C ASP A 56 -9.32 9.73 5.96
N LEU A 57 -9.34 8.44 5.68
CA LEU A 57 -9.04 7.88 4.35
C LEU A 57 -10.02 8.36 3.28
N ALA A 58 -11.28 8.65 3.65
CA ALA A 58 -12.29 9.12 2.70
C ALA A 58 -12.02 10.55 2.22
N VAL A 59 -11.22 11.31 2.98
CA VAL A 59 -10.78 12.65 2.62
C VAL A 59 -9.37 12.62 2.03
N ALA A 60 -8.42 12.02 2.74
CA ALA A 60 -7.01 12.05 2.38
C ALA A 60 -6.70 11.19 1.13
N GLY A 61 -7.34 10.01 1.01
CA GLY A 61 -7.17 9.10 -0.12
C GLY A 61 -7.43 9.75 -1.48
N PRO A 62 -8.67 10.21 -1.77
CA PRO A 62 -8.98 10.84 -3.05
C PRO A 62 -8.25 12.17 -3.26
N ALA A 63 -7.97 12.92 -2.19
CA ALA A 63 -7.21 14.16 -2.30
C ALA A 63 -5.76 13.92 -2.79
N VAL A 64 -5.13 12.83 -2.35
CA VAL A 64 -3.81 12.42 -2.86
C VAL A 64 -3.92 11.79 -4.24
N GLU A 65 -4.88 10.88 -4.47
CA GLU A 65 -5.07 10.19 -5.75
C GLU A 65 -5.28 11.16 -6.91
N ALA A 66 -6.00 12.27 -6.68
CA ALA A 66 -6.32 13.28 -7.70
C ALA A 66 -5.10 13.90 -8.39
N HIS A 67 -3.91 13.80 -7.77
CA HIS A 67 -2.66 14.32 -8.32
C HIS A 67 -1.90 13.32 -9.21
N PHE A 68 -2.50 12.17 -9.51
CA PHE A 68 -1.94 11.15 -10.40
C PHE A 68 -2.88 10.94 -11.57
N SER A 69 -2.41 11.22 -12.79
CA SER A 69 -3.27 11.26 -14.00
C SER A 69 -3.99 9.94 -14.31
N GLU A 70 -3.33 8.81 -14.04
CA GLU A 70 -3.89 7.46 -14.18
C GLU A 70 -4.42 6.91 -12.84
N GLY A 71 -4.51 7.76 -11.81
CA GLY A 71 -4.76 7.41 -10.42
C GLY A 71 -3.61 6.61 -9.78
N ALA A 72 -3.65 6.45 -8.47
CA ALA A 72 -2.73 5.59 -7.71
C ALA A 72 -3.38 5.06 -6.44
N ASN A 73 -2.97 3.87 -5.99
CA ASN A 73 -3.38 3.37 -4.69
C ASN A 73 -2.62 4.14 -3.60
N VAL A 74 -3.33 4.71 -2.63
CA VAL A 74 -2.76 5.53 -1.57
C VAL A 74 -2.71 4.74 -0.27
N HIS A 75 -1.53 4.62 0.33
CA HIS A 75 -1.26 3.82 1.52
C HIS A 75 -0.75 4.72 2.63
N PHE A 76 -1.42 4.70 3.78
CA PHE A 76 -0.95 5.32 5.01
C PHE A 76 -0.39 4.22 5.90
N VAL A 77 0.88 4.37 6.29
CA VAL A 77 1.66 3.28 6.87
C VAL A 77 2.43 3.75 8.09
N ALA A 78 2.41 2.94 9.15
CA ALA A 78 3.25 3.14 10.32
C ALA A 78 4.07 1.89 10.64
N VAL A 79 5.26 2.09 11.21
CA VAL A 79 6.03 1.02 11.85
C VAL A 79 5.37 0.68 13.17
N SER A 80 4.75 -0.50 13.27
CA SER A 80 4.01 -0.94 14.46
C SER A 80 4.81 -1.91 15.35
N GLY A 81 6.02 -2.28 14.94
CA GLY A 81 6.87 -3.23 15.64
C GLY A 81 8.18 -3.49 14.89
N LEU A 82 9.02 -4.38 15.42
CA LEU A 82 10.24 -4.78 14.73
C LEU A 82 9.89 -5.55 13.46
N ASN A 83 10.16 -4.96 12.30
CA ASN A 83 9.81 -5.52 10.99
C ASN A 83 8.29 -5.75 10.83
N GLU A 84 7.49 -4.88 11.44
CA GLU A 84 6.03 -4.90 11.33
C GLU A 84 5.52 -3.53 10.90
N LEU A 85 4.67 -3.52 9.87
CA LEU A 85 3.97 -2.35 9.38
C LEU A 85 2.47 -2.51 9.62
N THR A 86 1.79 -1.42 9.95
CA THR A 86 0.32 -1.33 9.89
C THR A 86 -0.05 -0.44 8.73
N VAL A 87 -0.99 -0.88 7.89
CA VAL A 87 -1.36 -0.21 6.62
C VAL A 87 -2.87 0.02 6.57
N ARG A 88 -3.24 1.23 6.16
CA ARG A 88 -4.60 1.59 5.73
C ARG A 88 -4.55 2.12 4.31
N VAL A 89 -5.52 1.73 3.48
CA VAL A 89 -5.47 1.93 2.04
C VAL A 89 -6.73 2.61 1.50
N TRP A 90 -6.50 3.51 0.55
CA TRP A 90 -7.46 3.94 -0.46
C TRP A 90 -7.02 3.39 -1.81
N GLU A 91 -7.77 2.45 -2.37
CA GLU A 91 -7.48 1.81 -3.65
C GLU A 91 -8.10 2.56 -4.82
N ARG A 92 -7.30 2.74 -5.87
CA ARG A 92 -7.71 3.39 -7.11
C ARG A 92 -8.95 2.69 -7.68
N GLY A 93 -10.03 3.45 -7.84
CA GLY A 93 -11.29 2.97 -8.40
C GLY A 93 -12.13 2.06 -7.48
N ALA A 94 -11.65 1.72 -6.27
CA ALA A 94 -12.38 0.91 -5.30
C ALA A 94 -12.66 1.65 -3.97
N GLY A 95 -11.88 2.67 -3.64
CA GLY A 95 -11.97 3.41 -2.39
C GLY A 95 -11.35 2.63 -1.23
N ILE A 96 -11.94 2.73 -0.03
CA ILE A 96 -11.39 2.09 1.17
C ILE A 96 -11.61 0.57 1.09
N THR A 97 -10.51 -0.19 1.05
CA THR A 97 -10.55 -1.66 1.07
C THR A 97 -9.89 -2.21 2.35
N ASN A 98 -10.12 -3.50 2.62
CA ASN A 98 -9.58 -4.15 3.80
C ASN A 98 -8.13 -4.63 3.63
N ALA A 99 -7.67 -4.89 2.41
CA ALA A 99 -6.33 -5.37 2.14
C ALA A 99 -5.94 -5.12 0.68
N CYS A 100 -4.67 -4.78 0.46
CA CYS A 100 -4.10 -4.58 -0.87
C CYS A 100 -2.73 -5.29 -0.94
N GLY A 101 -2.64 -6.43 -1.62
CA GLY A 101 -1.42 -7.23 -1.67
C GLY A 101 -0.24 -6.52 -2.32
N THR A 102 -0.45 -5.86 -3.46
CA THR A 102 0.60 -5.06 -4.11
C THR A 102 1.00 -3.86 -3.25
N GLY A 103 0.03 -3.24 -2.56
CA GLY A 103 0.27 -2.15 -1.60
C GLY A 103 1.12 -2.55 -0.40
N ALA A 104 0.85 -3.73 0.18
CA ALA A 104 1.67 -4.30 1.24
C ALA A 104 3.12 -4.51 0.78
N THR A 105 3.31 -5.05 -0.43
CA THR A 105 4.62 -5.27 -1.02
C THR A 105 5.39 -3.97 -1.26
N VAL A 106 4.76 -2.98 -1.90
CA VAL A 106 5.40 -1.68 -2.14
C VAL A 106 5.73 -0.98 -0.82
N SER A 107 4.83 -1.03 0.16
CA SER A 107 5.06 -0.45 1.49
C SER A 107 6.27 -1.08 2.18
N ALA A 108 6.35 -2.42 2.24
CA ALA A 108 7.50 -3.11 2.81
C ALA A 108 8.82 -2.75 2.10
N SER A 109 8.81 -2.71 0.76
CA SER A 109 9.99 -2.33 -0.02
C SER A 109 10.46 -0.90 0.27
N LEU A 110 9.54 0.07 0.29
CA LEU A 110 9.90 1.47 0.51
C LEU A 110 10.33 1.74 1.97
N PHE A 111 9.71 1.07 2.95
CA PHE A 111 10.15 1.17 4.35
C PHE A 111 11.52 0.53 4.57
N ARG A 112 11.84 -0.55 3.84
CA ARG A 112 13.20 -1.12 3.84
C ARG A 112 14.21 -0.16 3.22
N ASP A 113 13.87 0.48 2.10
CA ASP A 113 14.72 1.50 1.47
C ASP A 113 14.97 2.69 2.41
N TRP A 114 13.99 3.02 3.26
CA TRP A 114 14.12 4.04 4.30
C TRP A 114 14.86 3.57 5.56
N GLY A 115 15.29 2.30 5.62
CA GLY A 115 16.00 1.72 6.76
C GLY A 115 15.13 1.56 8.01
N LEU A 116 13.79 1.48 7.85
CA LEU A 116 12.83 1.37 8.95
C LEU A 116 12.45 -0.09 9.27
N VAL A 117 12.69 -1.00 8.33
CA VAL A 117 12.48 -2.45 8.46
C VAL A 117 13.54 -3.21 7.66
N ASP A 118 13.72 -4.49 7.99
CA ASP A 118 14.62 -5.43 7.31
C ASP A 118 13.94 -6.08 6.08
N SER A 119 14.42 -7.25 5.67
CA SER A 119 13.94 -7.96 4.47
C SER A 119 12.69 -8.80 4.67
N LYS A 120 12.34 -9.22 5.89
CA LYS A 120 11.11 -9.98 6.16
C LYS A 120 10.17 -9.12 6.99
N VAL A 121 9.06 -8.68 6.40
CA VAL A 121 8.18 -7.67 6.98
C VAL A 121 6.78 -8.24 7.11
N VAL A 122 6.20 -8.17 8.31
CA VAL A 122 4.78 -8.45 8.52
C VAL A 122 4.01 -7.15 8.25
N VAL A 123 3.08 -7.21 7.32
CA VAL A 123 2.20 -6.09 6.98
C VAL A 123 0.81 -6.41 7.49
N ARG A 124 0.36 -5.66 8.48
CA ARG A 124 -0.97 -5.75 9.10
C ARG A 124 -1.95 -4.85 8.36
N MET A 125 -3.05 -5.43 7.91
CA MET A 125 -4.15 -4.74 7.25
C MET A 125 -5.47 -5.14 7.90
N PRO A 126 -6.56 -4.35 7.75
CA PRO A 126 -7.88 -4.72 8.28
C PRO A 126 -8.37 -6.12 7.84
N GLY A 127 -7.99 -6.56 6.64
CA GLY A 127 -8.35 -7.86 6.06
C GLY A 127 -7.47 -9.03 6.51
N GLY A 128 -6.44 -8.77 7.32
CA GLY A 128 -5.50 -9.77 7.82
C GLY A 128 -4.05 -9.45 7.49
N ASP A 129 -3.17 -10.25 8.07
CA ASP A 129 -1.73 -10.06 7.97
C ASP A 129 -1.15 -10.74 6.72
N ALA A 130 -0.16 -10.09 6.11
CA ALA A 130 0.67 -10.65 5.06
C ALA A 130 2.15 -10.58 5.44
N LEU A 131 2.91 -11.63 5.13
CA LEU A 131 4.36 -11.63 5.23
C LEU A 131 4.96 -11.30 3.87
N VAL A 132 5.72 -10.20 3.79
CA VAL A 132 6.49 -9.81 2.61
C VAL A 132 7.96 -10.16 2.83
N ASP A 133 8.54 -10.96 1.95
CA ASP A 133 9.97 -11.29 1.95
C ASP A 133 10.67 -10.63 0.76
N LEU A 134 11.64 -9.78 1.06
CA LEU A 134 12.44 -8.95 0.15
C LEU A 134 13.89 -9.46 0.02
N ALA A 135 14.24 -10.60 0.63
CA ALA A 135 15.61 -11.14 0.63
C ALA A 135 16.03 -11.77 -0.71
N GLY A 136 15.06 -12.10 -1.56
CA GLY A 136 15.23 -12.68 -2.88
C GLY A 136 14.21 -12.07 -3.86
N PRO A 137 13.63 -12.87 -4.77
CA PRO A 137 12.40 -12.47 -5.45
C PRO A 137 11.37 -12.04 -4.40
N ILE A 138 10.69 -10.92 -4.65
CA ILE A 138 9.77 -10.39 -3.65
C ILE A 138 8.58 -11.32 -3.57
N THR A 139 8.32 -11.89 -2.40
CA THR A 139 7.17 -12.78 -2.21
C THR A 139 6.22 -12.23 -1.17
N LEU A 140 4.93 -12.46 -1.38
CA LEU A 140 3.88 -12.17 -0.41
C LEU A 140 3.20 -13.47 -0.01
N THR A 141 3.14 -13.72 1.30
CA THR A 141 2.49 -14.90 1.89
C THR A 141 1.35 -14.45 2.80
N GLY A 142 0.15 -15.01 2.60
CA GLY A 142 -1.03 -14.66 3.39
C GLY A 142 -2.13 -15.72 3.32
N PRO A 143 -3.20 -15.57 4.12
CA PRO A 143 -4.35 -16.46 4.07
C PRO A 143 -5.13 -16.27 2.76
N ALA A 144 -5.60 -17.36 2.19
CA ALA A 144 -6.52 -17.39 1.06
C ALA A 144 -7.63 -18.41 1.33
N THR A 145 -8.85 -18.10 0.88
CA THR A 145 -10.02 -18.95 1.04
C THR A 145 -10.81 -18.95 -0.26
N HIS A 146 -10.96 -20.13 -0.86
CA HIS A 146 -11.91 -20.32 -1.95
C HIS A 146 -13.33 -20.25 -1.37
N VAL A 147 -14.20 -19.47 -2.00
CA VAL A 147 -15.57 -19.22 -1.50
C VAL A 147 -16.58 -20.03 -2.30
N ALA A 148 -16.52 -19.96 -3.63
CA ALA A 148 -17.42 -20.66 -4.53
C ALA A 148 -16.84 -20.68 -5.95
N ASP A 149 -17.34 -21.63 -6.75
CA ASP A 149 -17.23 -21.60 -8.21
C ASP A 149 -18.57 -21.12 -8.78
N LEU A 150 -18.53 -20.19 -9.73
CA LEU A 150 -19.70 -19.56 -10.33
C LEU A 150 -19.58 -19.63 -11.86
N ASP A 151 -20.59 -20.21 -12.52
CA ASP A 151 -20.72 -20.13 -13.97
C ASP A 151 -21.51 -18.87 -14.34
N MET A 152 -20.84 -17.89 -14.99
CA MET A 152 -21.50 -16.69 -15.51
C MET A 152 -21.81 -16.86 -17.01
N PRO A 153 -23.07 -17.05 -17.41
CA PRO A 153 -23.43 -17.07 -18.82
C PRO A 153 -23.23 -15.68 -19.42
N TYR A 154 -22.55 -15.61 -20.58
CA TYR A 154 -22.48 -14.38 -21.36
C TYR A 154 -23.90 -13.97 -21.79
N VAL A 155 -24.32 -12.76 -21.43
CA VAL A 155 -25.58 -12.13 -21.86
C VAL A 155 -25.31 -11.19 -23.03
#